data_AF-A0A4S4BHX4-F1
#
_entry.id   AF-A0A4S4BHX4-F1
#
_cell.length_a   1.000
_cell.length_b   1.000
_cell.length_c   1.000
_cell.angle_alpha   90.00
_cell.angle_beta   90.00
_cell.angle_gamma   90.00
#
_symmetry.space_group_name_H-M   'P 1'
#
loop_
_entity.id
_entity.type
_entity.pdbx_description
1 polymer ?
#
loop_
_entity_poly.entity_id
_entity_poly.type
_entity_poly.pdbx_seq_one_letter_code
_entity_poly.pdbx_strand_id
1 'polypeptide(L)'
;MKKFLLALALPALLASCAPTVMGAQSYSPVVLETPLSAVRIAPGQTVFAQFKYPRGLLGVSENLFDAVIIDFSQRAGVGDVASPENRADWLKMTPSDLPKGVKVELVQAGLLKDIRRTKDKTASVEVSYAEVVRVVLKVTAEPDAALGFELAKLNFTGNGVDDSVLLSLSIEK
;
A
#
# COMPACT_ATOMS: atom_id res chain seq x y z
N MET A 1 41.33 -49.38 -2.11
CA MET A 1 40.38 -49.03 -3.20
C MET A 1 39.37 -48.05 -2.64
N LYS A 2 39.22 -46.89 -3.29
CA LYS A 2 38.55 -45.70 -2.76
C LYS A 2 37.30 -45.43 -3.61
N LYS A 3 36.23 -45.01 -2.92
CA LYS A 3 35.04 -44.29 -3.42
C LYS A 3 33.96 -45.17 -4.07
N PHE A 4 32.77 -45.16 -3.48
CA PHE A 4 31.51 -44.77 -4.13
C PHE A 4 30.44 -44.62 -3.05
N LEU A 5 30.37 -43.42 -2.46
CA LEU A 5 29.21 -42.92 -1.73
C LEU A 5 28.85 -41.60 -2.39
N LEU A 6 27.59 -41.49 -2.81
CA LEU A 6 26.76 -40.31 -3.07
C LEU A 6 26.01 -40.45 -4.40
N ALA A 7 24.78 -40.92 -4.30
CA ALA A 7 23.72 -40.57 -5.23
C ALA A 7 22.39 -40.74 -4.52
N LEU A 8 22.05 -39.83 -3.61
CA LEU A 8 20.68 -39.70 -3.12
C LEU A 8 20.36 -38.24 -2.86
N ALA A 9 19.17 -37.85 -3.29
CA ALA A 9 18.43 -36.65 -2.91
C ALA A 9 18.83 -35.30 -3.54
N LEU A 10 18.58 -35.15 -4.84
CA LEU A 10 18.14 -33.86 -5.39
C LEU A 10 16.88 -34.08 -6.24
N PRO A 11 15.69 -34.10 -5.62
CA PRO A 11 14.65 -33.23 -6.15
C PRO A 11 13.75 -32.69 -5.01
N ALA A 12 14.15 -31.59 -4.37
CA ALA A 12 13.29 -30.91 -3.39
C ALA A 12 13.42 -29.37 -3.39
N LEU A 13 13.94 -28.78 -4.49
CA LEU A 13 14.06 -27.32 -4.63
C LEU A 13 13.00 -26.69 -5.53
N LEU A 14 11.91 -27.41 -5.82
CA LEU A 14 10.77 -26.90 -6.63
C LEU A 14 9.51 -26.63 -5.78
N ALA A 15 9.66 -26.43 -4.47
CA ALA A 15 8.64 -25.77 -3.64
C ALA A 15 9.12 -24.32 -3.43
N SER A 16 8.38 -23.26 -3.71
CA SER A 16 6.95 -23.12 -3.89
C SER A 16 6.68 -21.72 -4.47
N CYS A 17 6.11 -21.62 -5.67
CA CYS A 17 5.21 -20.50 -5.96
C CYS A 17 3.91 -20.77 -5.20
N ALA A 18 3.92 -20.61 -3.87
CA ALA A 18 2.67 -20.59 -3.13
C ALA A 18 1.92 -19.31 -3.54
N PRO A 19 0.63 -19.37 -3.87
CA PRO A 19 -0.13 -18.18 -4.21
C PRO A 19 -0.07 -17.22 -3.03
N THR A 20 0.48 -16.02 -3.25
CA THR A 20 0.51 -14.97 -2.24
C THR A 20 -0.92 -14.54 -1.94
N VAL A 21 -1.38 -14.80 -0.71
CA VAL A 21 -2.68 -14.32 -0.23
C VAL A 21 -2.61 -12.80 -0.14
N MET A 22 -3.52 -12.10 -0.85
CA MET A 22 -3.62 -10.65 -0.76
C MET A 22 -3.80 -10.21 0.69
N GLY A 23 -3.08 -9.16 1.09
CA GLY A 23 -3.09 -8.64 2.44
C GLY A 23 -2.15 -9.34 3.42
N ALA A 24 -1.53 -10.47 3.06
CA ALA A 24 -0.61 -11.16 3.97
C ALA A 24 0.76 -10.47 4.07
N GLN A 25 1.13 -9.66 3.07
CA GLN A 25 2.45 -9.05 2.94
C GLN A 25 2.35 -7.61 2.41
N SER A 26 3.32 -6.76 2.77
CA SER A 26 3.35 -5.35 2.38
C SER A 26 3.44 -5.10 0.87
N TYR A 27 4.02 -6.03 0.11
CA TYR A 27 4.15 -5.93 -1.35
C TYR A 27 2.92 -6.45 -2.11
N SER A 28 1.95 -7.05 -1.40
CA SER A 28 0.66 -7.45 -1.95
C SER A 28 -0.46 -7.09 -0.96
N PRO A 29 -0.66 -5.79 -0.67
CA PRO A 29 -1.66 -5.36 0.31
C PRO A 29 -3.08 -5.47 -0.27
N VAL A 30 -4.08 -5.49 0.61
CA VAL A 30 -5.49 -5.28 0.23
C VAL A 30 -5.64 -3.82 -0.20
N VAL A 31 -5.96 -3.58 -1.46
CA VAL A 31 -6.20 -2.23 -1.98
C VAL A 31 -7.61 -1.81 -1.63
N LEU A 32 -7.73 -0.73 -0.88
CA LEU A 32 -9.02 -0.16 -0.50
C LEU A 32 -9.36 0.99 -1.45
N GLU A 33 -10.56 0.93 -2.03
CA GLU A 33 -11.00 1.87 -3.08
C GLU A 33 -11.14 3.30 -2.55
N THR A 34 -11.48 3.45 -1.27
CA THR A 34 -11.67 4.76 -0.65
C THR A 34 -10.96 4.84 0.71
N PRO A 35 -10.55 6.05 1.13
CA PRO A 35 -10.11 6.33 2.49
C PRO A 35 -11.03 5.83 3.62
N LEU A 36 -12.33 5.69 3.35
CA LEU A 36 -13.34 5.34 4.35
C LEU A 36 -13.66 3.84 4.38
N SER A 37 -13.14 3.07 3.42
CA SER A 37 -13.34 1.63 3.35
C SER A 37 -12.73 0.96 4.58
N ALA A 38 -13.50 0.04 5.18
CA ALA A 38 -13.08 -0.64 6.39
C ALA A 38 -11.98 -1.67 6.12
N VAL A 39 -10.93 -1.65 6.95
CA VAL A 39 -10.00 -2.77 7.05
C VAL A 39 -10.69 -3.87 7.83
N ARG A 40 -10.92 -5.01 7.18
CA ARG A 40 -11.49 -6.19 7.81
C ARG A 40 -10.37 -7.08 8.33
N ILE A 41 -10.45 -7.48 9.59
CA ILE A 41 -9.42 -8.29 10.25
C ILE A 41 -10.06 -9.18 11.31
N ALA A 42 -9.58 -10.41 11.46
CA ALA A 42 -10.00 -11.28 12.56
C ALA A 42 -8.98 -11.27 13.70
N PRO A 43 -9.39 -11.56 14.96
CA PRO A 43 -8.45 -11.73 16.07
C PRO A 43 -7.35 -12.75 15.75
N GLY A 44 -6.11 -12.41 16.09
CA GLY A 44 -4.93 -13.21 15.79
C GLY A 44 -4.39 -13.04 14.36
N GLN A 45 -4.94 -12.13 13.56
CA GLN A 45 -4.49 -11.87 12.19
C GLN A 45 -3.68 -10.58 12.06
N THR A 46 -2.93 -10.51 10.97
CA THR A 46 -2.30 -9.27 10.47
C THR A 46 -2.67 -9.10 9.01
N VAL A 47 -3.06 -7.88 8.65
CA VAL A 47 -3.44 -7.48 7.30
C VAL A 47 -2.63 -6.25 6.90
N PHE A 48 -2.08 -6.28 5.69
CA PHE A 48 -1.50 -5.12 5.04
C PHE A 48 -2.57 -4.48 4.14
N ALA A 49 -2.93 -3.24 4.41
CA ALA A 49 -3.96 -2.50 3.68
C ALA A 49 -3.36 -1.27 3.00
N GLN A 50 -3.73 -1.02 1.74
CA GLN A 50 -3.26 0.12 0.97
C GLN A 50 -4.39 1.13 0.77
N PHE A 51 -4.08 2.39 1.07
CA PHE A 51 -4.96 3.53 0.85
C PHE A 51 -4.33 4.52 -0.12
N LYS A 52 -5.17 5.23 -0.87
CA LYS A 52 -4.79 6.38 -1.69
C LYS A 52 -5.55 7.61 -1.17
N TYR A 53 -4.83 8.53 -0.56
CA TYR A 53 -5.39 9.80 -0.10
C TYR A 53 -5.12 10.88 -1.15
N PRO A 54 -6.12 11.69 -1.54
CA PRO A 54 -5.86 12.88 -2.35
C PRO A 54 -4.81 13.75 -1.68
N ARG A 55 -3.88 14.34 -2.46
CA ARG A 55 -2.82 15.21 -1.93
C ARG A 55 -3.33 16.24 -0.92
N GLY A 56 -4.42 16.94 -1.27
CA GLY A 56 -5.02 17.98 -0.44
C GLY A 56 -5.66 17.48 0.86
N LEU A 57 -6.00 16.18 0.97
CA LEU A 57 -6.56 15.59 2.19
C LEU A 57 -5.50 15.42 3.29
N LEU A 58 -4.22 15.30 2.92
CA LEU A 58 -3.11 15.19 3.88
C LEU A 58 -2.30 16.49 3.95
N GLY A 59 -2.78 17.59 3.38
CA GLY A 59 -2.05 18.86 3.35
C GLY A 59 -0.67 18.79 2.66
N VAL A 60 -0.44 17.80 1.77
CA VAL A 60 0.86 17.67 1.11
C VAL A 60 1.02 18.77 0.06
N SER A 61 2.14 19.48 0.11
CA SER A 61 2.44 20.56 -0.81
C SER A 61 2.66 20.06 -2.25
N GLU A 62 2.24 20.87 -3.23
CA GLU A 62 2.32 20.56 -4.67
C GLU A 62 3.76 20.31 -5.13
N ASN A 63 4.71 21.10 -4.63
CA ASN A 63 6.12 21.02 -4.99
C ASN A 63 6.76 19.65 -4.69
N LEU A 64 6.20 18.86 -3.78
CA LEU A 64 6.68 17.51 -3.50
C LEU A 64 6.32 16.52 -4.63
N PHE A 65 5.28 16.81 -5.41
CA PHE A 65 4.87 16.02 -6.58
C PHE A 65 5.59 16.43 -7.87
N ASP A 66 6.30 17.56 -7.90
CA ASP A 66 7.08 18.00 -9.06
C ASP A 66 8.18 16.99 -9.40
N ALA A 67 8.76 16.34 -8.38
CA ALA A 67 9.76 15.30 -8.54
C ALA A 67 9.20 13.97 -9.09
N VAL A 68 7.88 13.78 -9.09
CA VAL A 68 7.22 12.58 -9.62
C VAL A 68 6.99 12.78 -11.11
N ILE A 69 7.89 12.26 -11.94
CA ILE A 69 7.88 12.49 -13.39
C ILE A 69 7.15 11.35 -14.10
N ILE A 70 6.20 11.70 -14.97
CA ILE A 70 5.52 10.72 -15.84
C ILE A 70 6.46 10.40 -17.00
N ASP A 71 6.99 9.19 -17.01
CA ASP A 71 7.90 8.70 -18.04
C ASP A 71 7.13 8.06 -19.20
N PHE A 72 7.09 8.76 -20.33
CA PHE A 72 6.47 8.27 -21.56
C PHE A 72 7.38 7.31 -22.35
N SER A 73 8.65 7.17 -22.00
CA SER A 73 9.62 6.33 -22.72
C SER A 73 9.45 4.84 -22.46
N GLN A 74 8.87 4.46 -21.30
CA GLN A 74 8.57 3.07 -20.97
C GLN A 74 7.36 2.52 -21.73
N ARG A 75 6.74 3.34 -22.57
CA ARG A 75 5.60 2.98 -23.39
C ARG A 75 6.06 2.31 -24.69
N ALA A 76 6.09 0.98 -24.71
CA ALA A 76 6.41 0.21 -25.91
C ALA A 76 5.24 0.11 -26.91
N GLY A 77 4.65 1.26 -27.31
CA GLY A 77 3.58 1.34 -28.33
C GLY A 77 2.25 1.91 -27.85
N VAL A 78 1.14 1.34 -28.33
CA VAL A 78 -0.24 1.66 -27.87
C VAL A 78 -0.48 0.94 -26.55
N GLY A 79 -0.80 1.70 -25.50
CA GLY A 79 -1.03 1.14 -24.16
C GLY A 79 -1.12 2.22 -23.09
N ASP A 80 -1.46 1.83 -21.86
CA ASP A 80 -1.57 2.76 -20.75
C ASP A 80 -0.19 3.25 -20.28
N VAL A 81 -0.12 4.54 -19.92
CA VAL A 81 1.04 5.11 -19.22
C VAL A 81 0.99 4.66 -17.76
N ALA A 82 2.08 4.11 -17.25
CA ALA A 82 2.16 3.67 -15.87
C ALA A 82 2.13 4.87 -14.91
N SER A 83 1.51 4.69 -13.74
CA SER A 83 1.53 5.69 -12.66
C SER A 83 2.92 5.75 -12.02
N PRO A 84 3.68 6.86 -12.18
CA PRO A 84 4.97 7.00 -11.53
C PRO A 84 4.79 7.25 -10.02
N GLU A 85 5.80 6.85 -9.26
CA GLU A 85 5.81 6.99 -7.81
C GLU A 85 7.21 7.35 -7.29
N ASN A 86 7.27 8.25 -6.32
CA ASN A 86 8.43 8.42 -5.45
C ASN A 86 8.10 8.03 -4.01
N ARG A 87 9.06 7.42 -3.31
CA ARG A 87 8.89 7.11 -1.89
C ARG A 87 8.77 8.38 -1.06
N ALA A 88 7.92 8.34 -0.05
CA ALA A 88 7.72 9.41 0.92
C ALA A 88 8.19 8.95 2.31
N ASP A 89 9.47 8.53 2.41
CA ASP A 89 10.04 8.00 3.66
C ASP A 89 10.07 9.03 4.81
N TRP A 90 9.87 10.30 4.49
CA TRP A 90 9.73 11.40 5.44
C TRP A 90 8.36 11.43 6.12
N LEU A 91 7.34 10.80 5.55
CA LEU A 91 5.98 10.81 6.08
C LEU A 91 5.89 9.81 7.24
N LYS A 92 5.49 10.31 8.40
CA LYS A 92 5.30 9.53 9.63
C LYS A 92 3.82 9.46 9.95
N MET A 93 3.43 8.44 10.70
CA MET A 93 2.06 8.23 11.13
C MET A 93 2.03 7.74 12.56
N THR A 94 1.11 8.28 13.36
CA THR A 94 0.84 7.82 14.72
C THR A 94 -0.66 7.62 14.87
N PRO A 95 -1.12 6.39 15.19
CA PRO A 95 -2.53 6.15 15.40
C PRO A 95 -2.97 6.59 16.80
N SER A 96 -4.23 7.02 16.94
CA SER A 96 -4.94 7.21 18.20
C SER A 96 -6.32 6.57 18.13
N ASP A 97 -6.94 6.40 19.29
CA ASP A 97 -8.31 5.87 19.40
C ASP A 97 -8.47 4.46 18.79
N LEU A 98 -7.42 3.65 18.89
CA LEU A 98 -7.44 2.27 18.41
C LEU A 98 -8.31 1.39 19.33
N PRO A 99 -9.11 0.47 18.77
CA PRO A 99 -9.81 -0.51 19.57
C PRO A 99 -8.85 -1.41 20.34
N LYS A 100 -9.32 -1.93 21.48
CA LYS A 100 -8.50 -2.78 22.35
C LYS A 100 -7.95 -3.97 21.58
N GLY A 101 -6.64 -4.19 21.69
CA GLY A 101 -5.94 -5.31 21.06
C GLY A 101 -5.63 -5.08 19.58
N VAL A 102 -5.82 -3.87 19.03
CA VAL A 102 -5.44 -3.55 17.65
C VAL A 102 -4.22 -2.65 17.62
N LYS A 103 -3.31 -2.92 16.68
CA LYS A 103 -2.12 -2.12 16.36
C LYS A 103 -2.14 -1.73 14.90
N VAL A 104 -1.74 -0.50 14.61
CA VAL A 104 -1.65 0.05 13.25
C VAL A 104 -0.29 0.71 13.06
N GLU A 105 0.41 0.31 12.01
CA GLU A 105 1.75 0.81 11.69
C GLU A 105 1.79 1.28 10.22
N LEU A 106 2.48 2.39 9.94
CA LEU A 106 2.76 2.81 8.57
C LEU A 106 4.01 2.06 8.10
N VAL A 107 3.86 1.26 7.04
CA VAL A 107 4.94 0.44 6.49
C VAL A 107 5.59 1.13 5.31
N GLN A 108 4.79 1.75 4.46
CA GLN A 108 5.27 2.44 3.27
C GLN A 108 4.38 3.64 2.98
N ALA A 109 5.01 4.73 2.52
CA ALA A 109 4.33 5.88 1.94
C ALA A 109 4.98 6.26 0.61
N GLY A 110 4.18 6.79 -0.32
CA GLY A 110 4.65 7.24 -1.62
C GLY A 110 3.78 8.32 -2.21
N LEU A 111 4.40 9.19 -3.00
CA LEU A 111 3.73 10.22 -3.80
C LEU A 111 3.50 9.65 -5.19
N LEU A 112 2.24 9.55 -5.61
CA LEU A 112 1.84 8.90 -6.85
C LEU A 112 1.09 9.89 -7.74
N LYS A 113 1.51 10.00 -9.01
CA LYS A 113 0.65 10.57 -10.07
C LYS A 113 -0.17 9.43 -10.65
N ASP A 114 -1.34 9.21 -10.07
CA ASP A 114 -2.22 8.09 -10.40
C ASP A 114 -2.89 8.33 -11.76
N ILE A 115 -2.35 7.74 -12.82
CA ILE A 115 -2.90 7.85 -14.17
C ILE A 115 -4.26 7.15 -14.20
N ARG A 116 -5.31 7.93 -14.52
CA ARG A 116 -6.70 7.44 -14.61
C ARG A 116 -7.12 7.18 -16.05
N ARG A 117 -6.46 7.84 -17.00
CA ARG A 117 -6.77 7.72 -18.42
C ARG A 117 -5.54 8.04 -19.25
N THR A 118 -5.26 7.17 -20.21
CA THR A 118 -4.34 7.45 -21.33
C THR A 118 -5.18 7.56 -22.60
N LYS A 119 -4.89 8.57 -23.43
CA LYS A 119 -5.53 8.74 -24.74
C LYS A 119 -4.49 9.03 -25.80
N ASP A 120 -4.41 8.12 -26.77
CA ASP A 120 -3.66 8.34 -28.00
C ASP A 120 -4.34 9.36 -28.90
N LYS A 121 -3.56 10.33 -29.36
CA LYS A 121 -3.92 11.25 -30.44
C LYS A 121 -2.92 11.04 -31.60
N THR A 122 -3.25 11.57 -32.77
CA THR A 122 -2.48 11.39 -34.01
C THR A 122 -1.00 11.73 -33.87
N ALA A 123 -0.63 12.70 -33.02
CA ALA A 123 0.76 13.14 -32.83
C ALA A 123 1.18 13.28 -31.36
N SER A 124 0.33 12.86 -30.41
CA SER A 124 0.60 13.06 -28.98
C SER A 124 -0.11 12.03 -28.11
N VAL A 125 0.35 11.91 -26.87
CA VAL A 125 -0.34 11.14 -25.83
C VAL A 125 -0.87 12.12 -24.80
N GLU A 126 -2.16 12.03 -24.48
CA GLU A 126 -2.76 12.78 -23.39
C GLU A 126 -2.96 11.85 -22.19
N VAL A 127 -2.54 12.29 -21.02
CA VAL A 127 -2.76 11.57 -19.75
C VAL A 127 -3.53 12.45 -18.79
N SER A 128 -4.53 11.86 -18.13
CA SER A 128 -5.20 12.45 -16.99
C SER A 128 -4.80 11.70 -15.73
N TYR A 129 -4.37 12.43 -14.71
CA TYR A 129 -3.90 11.85 -13.46
C TYR A 129 -4.45 12.59 -12.25
N ALA A 130 -4.39 11.93 -11.10
CA ALA A 130 -4.60 12.56 -9.80
C ALA A 130 -3.34 12.43 -8.95
N GLU A 131 -3.03 13.47 -8.20
CA GLU A 131 -1.96 13.43 -7.21
C GLU A 131 -2.49 12.83 -5.91
N VAL A 132 -1.95 11.68 -5.55
CA VAL A 132 -2.36 10.95 -4.35
C VAL A 132 -1.15 10.53 -3.54
N VAL A 133 -1.32 10.52 -2.22
CA VAL A 133 -0.40 9.90 -1.29
C VAL A 133 -0.87 8.47 -1.10
N ARG A 134 -0.06 7.52 -1.52
CA ARG A 134 -0.31 6.10 -1.26
C ARG A 134 0.32 5.72 0.06
N VAL A 135 -0.43 5.09 0.94
CA VAL A 135 0.10 4.52 2.17
C VAL A 135 -0.22 3.03 2.24
N VAL A 136 0.70 2.26 2.80
CA VAL A 136 0.49 0.86 3.16
C VAL A 136 0.59 0.77 4.68
N LEU A 137 -0.52 0.36 5.29
CA LEU A 137 -0.63 0.16 6.73
C LEU A 137 -0.56 -1.32 7.04
N LYS A 138 0.13 -1.68 8.12
CA LYS A 138 0.04 -2.99 8.75
C LYS A 138 -0.93 -2.87 9.91
N VAL A 139 -2.02 -3.61 9.86
CA VAL A 139 -3.05 -3.69 10.89
C VAL A 139 -2.96 -5.06 11.51
N THR A 140 -2.76 -5.13 12.82
CA THR A 140 -2.67 -6.38 13.58
C THR A 140 -3.76 -6.38 14.64
N ALA A 141 -4.56 -7.44 14.69
CA ALA A 141 -5.50 -7.70 15.77
C ALA A 141 -4.95 -8.83 16.62
N GLU A 142 -4.68 -8.57 17.89
CA GLU A 142 -4.26 -9.59 18.84
C GLU A 142 -5.37 -10.63 19.05
N PRO A 143 -5.07 -11.85 19.54
CA PRO A 143 -6.07 -12.90 19.71
C PRO A 143 -7.26 -12.53 20.62
N ASP A 144 -7.08 -11.56 21.52
CA ASP A 144 -8.10 -11.04 22.44
C ASP A 144 -8.68 -9.68 22.00
N ALA A 145 -8.47 -9.28 20.74
CA ALA A 145 -9.00 -8.03 20.21
C ALA A 145 -10.53 -7.96 20.32
N ALA A 146 -11.03 -6.77 20.68
CA ALA A 146 -12.47 -6.53 20.78
C ALA A 146 -13.10 -6.60 19.38
N LEU A 147 -14.20 -7.37 19.26
CA LEU A 147 -14.97 -7.46 18.04
C LEU A 147 -15.83 -6.20 17.85
N GLY A 148 -16.06 -5.81 16.59
CA GLY A 148 -16.94 -4.69 16.26
C GLY A 148 -16.41 -3.81 15.14
N PHE A 149 -17.21 -2.79 14.82
CA PHE A 149 -16.84 -1.74 13.88
C PHE A 149 -16.43 -0.50 14.67
N GLU A 150 -15.23 0.01 14.42
CA GLU A 150 -14.65 1.12 15.16
C GLU A 150 -13.91 2.07 14.22
N LEU A 151 -13.81 3.34 14.61
CA LEU A 151 -13.05 4.36 13.90
C LEU A 151 -11.80 4.71 14.70
N ALA A 152 -10.63 4.53 14.10
CA ALA A 152 -9.37 5.02 14.63
C ALA A 152 -8.95 6.30 13.90
N LYS A 153 -8.13 7.11 14.56
CA LYS A 153 -7.56 8.32 13.97
C LYS A 153 -6.10 8.09 13.61
N LEU A 154 -5.71 8.42 12.39
CA LEU A 154 -4.32 8.35 11.92
C LEU A 154 -3.79 9.77 11.77
N ASN A 155 -2.84 10.14 12.61
CA ASN A 155 -2.20 11.46 12.57
C ASN A 155 -0.93 11.34 11.72
N PHE A 156 -0.88 12.08 10.60
CA PHE A 156 0.24 12.10 9.68
C PHE A 156 1.09 13.35 9.90
N THR A 157 2.41 13.19 9.89
CA THR A 157 3.36 14.29 10.07
C THR A 157 4.58 14.19 9.16
N GLY A 158 5.17 15.34 8.81
CA GLY A 158 6.46 15.43 8.08
C GLY A 158 6.40 16.36 6.87
N ASN A 159 7.50 17.06 6.55
CA ASN A 159 7.60 18.02 5.42
C ASN A 159 6.39 18.97 5.27
N GLY A 160 5.93 19.54 6.38
CA GLY A 160 4.79 20.48 6.41
C GLY A 160 3.41 19.82 6.52
N VAL A 161 3.34 18.49 6.51
CA VAL A 161 2.13 17.73 6.86
C VAL A 161 1.95 17.72 8.38
N ASP A 162 0.73 18.03 8.82
CA ASP A 162 0.23 17.87 10.18
C ASP A 162 -1.30 17.71 10.11
N ASP A 163 -1.74 16.58 9.58
CA ASP A 163 -3.16 16.32 9.29
C ASP A 163 -3.59 14.96 9.82
N SER A 164 -4.89 14.75 9.92
CA SER A 164 -5.49 13.57 10.48
C SER A 164 -6.58 13.00 9.60
N VAL A 165 -6.57 11.68 9.42
CA VAL A 165 -7.63 10.97 8.70
C VAL A 165 -8.20 9.86 9.56
N LEU A 166 -9.43 9.47 9.27
CA LEU A 166 -10.07 8.35 9.93
C LEU A 166 -9.70 7.04 9.23
N LEU A 167 -9.55 6.00 10.04
CA LEU A 167 -9.40 4.61 9.62
C LEU A 167 -10.60 3.82 10.14
N SER A 168 -11.39 3.30 9.21
CA SER A 168 -12.47 2.36 9.53
C SER A 168 -11.89 0.96 9.77
N LEU A 169 -12.21 0.36 10.91
CA LEU A 169 -11.79 -0.99 11.29
C LEU A 169 -13.03 -1.87 11.51
N SER A 170 -13.04 -3.07 10.94
CA SER A 170 -14.06 -4.09 11.21
C SER A 170 -13.37 -5.35 11.74
N ILE A 171 -13.52 -5.61 13.04
CA ILE A 171 -12.98 -6.80 13.70
C ILE A 171 -14.07 -7.88 13.75
N GLU A 172 -13.93 -8.91 12.92
CA GLU A 172 -14.93 -9.95 12.68
C GLU A 172 -14.37 -11.35 13.02
N LYS A 173 -15.24 -12.35 13.19
CA LYS A 173 -14.83 -13.73 13.50
C LYS A 173 -14.46 -14.53 12.26
#